data_AF-A0A7I9VSR7-F1
#
_entry.id   AF-A0A7I9VSR7-F1
#
_cell.length_a   1.000
_cell.length_b   1.000
_cell.length_c   1.000
_cell.angle_alpha   90.00
_cell.angle_beta   90.00
_cell.angle_gamma   90.00
#
_symmetry.space_group_name_H-M   'P 1'
#
loop_
_entity.id
_entity.type
_entity.pdbx_description
1 polymer ?
#
loop_
_entity_poly.entity_id
_entity_poly.type
_entity_poly.pdbx_seq_one_letter_code
_entity_poly.pdbx_strand_id
1 'polypeptide(L)'
;MIAEALAGALERAATALEAGDAPGAAAAMGEASRACQEAEARGERVAPAALAELTALHARCGQSAARARATLEQALESAGAARRAVSAYRRP
;
A
#
# COMPACT_ATOMS: atom_id res chain seq x y z
N MET A 1 19.40 5.66 11.60
CA MET A 1 18.25 6.56 11.82
C MET A 1 17.29 6.62 10.63
N ILE A 2 17.64 7.20 9.48
CA ILE A 2 16.66 7.32 8.37
C ILE A 2 16.28 5.96 7.76
N ALA A 3 17.23 5.07 7.56
CA ALA A 3 16.97 3.72 7.04
C ALA A 3 16.00 2.92 7.94
N GLU A 4 16.14 3.03 9.27
CA GLU A 4 15.27 2.34 10.23
C GLU A 4 13.85 2.92 10.24
N ALA A 5 13.73 4.25 10.18
CA ALA A 5 12.43 4.92 10.11
C ALA A 5 11.68 4.55 8.82
N LEU A 6 12.39 4.49 7.69
CA LEU A 6 11.82 4.09 6.41
C LEU A 6 11.45 2.61 6.38
N ALA A 7 12.33 1.73 6.90
CA ALA A 7 12.06 0.30 6.98
C ALA A 7 10.81 0.03 7.83
N GLY A 8 10.71 0.67 9.01
CA GLY A 8 9.55 0.53 9.88
C GLY A 8 8.25 1.06 9.26
N ALA A 9 8.32 2.17 8.51
CA ALA A 9 7.16 2.70 7.81
C ALA A 9 6.70 1.78 6.65
N LEU A 10 7.65 1.25 5.86
CA LEU A 10 7.32 0.30 4.80
C LEU A 10 6.79 -1.04 5.35
N GLU A 11 7.31 -1.51 6.48
CA GLU A 11 6.83 -2.74 7.12
C GLU A 11 5.40 -2.58 7.67
N ARG A 12 5.09 -1.44 8.30
CA ARG A 12 3.71 -1.11 8.70
C ARG A 12 2.77 -1.03 7.51
N ALA A 13 3.22 -0.43 6.41
CA ALA A 13 2.42 -0.32 5.20
C ALA A 13 2.14 -1.68 4.56
N ALA A 14 3.15 -2.55 4.47
CA ALA A 14 2.99 -3.92 3.98
C ALA A 14 1.98 -4.70 4.84
N THR A 15 2.10 -4.60 6.16
CA THR A 15 1.19 -5.26 7.12
C THR A 15 -0.24 -4.75 7.00
N ALA A 16 -0.44 -3.43 6.88
CA ALA A 16 -1.76 -2.85 6.71
C ALA A 16 -2.40 -3.26 5.37
N LEU A 17 -1.62 -3.31 4.28
CA LEU A 17 -2.10 -3.80 2.99
C LEU A 17 -2.49 -5.29 3.04
N GLU A 18 -1.70 -6.11 3.73
CA GLU A 18 -1.99 -7.53 3.94
C GLU A 18 -3.28 -7.73 4.78
N ALA A 19 -3.56 -6.82 5.72
CA ALA A 19 -4.78 -6.81 6.51
C ALA A 19 -6.00 -6.18 5.78
N GLY A 20 -5.82 -5.60 4.59
CA GLY A 20 -6.86 -4.85 3.89
C GLY A 20 -7.18 -3.48 4.49
N ASP A 21 -6.33 -2.97 5.39
CA ASP A 21 -6.44 -1.66 6.01
C ASP A 21 -5.82 -0.57 5.10
N ALA A 22 -6.61 -0.10 4.14
CA ALA A 22 -6.19 0.96 3.23
C ALA A 22 -5.83 2.29 3.93
N PRO A 23 -6.59 2.77 4.95
CA PRO A 23 -6.19 3.93 5.74
C PRO A 23 -4.85 3.76 6.45
N GLY A 24 -4.61 2.63 7.10
CA GLY A 24 -3.34 2.33 7.77
C GLY A 24 -2.16 2.26 6.80
N ALA A 25 -2.37 1.66 5.62
CA ALA A 25 -1.36 1.62 4.57
C ALA A 25 -1.01 3.02 4.04
N ALA A 26 -2.02 3.88 3.83
CA ALA A 26 -1.82 5.25 3.37
C ALA A 26 -1.06 6.10 4.39
N ALA A 27 -1.39 5.96 5.69
CA ALA A 27 -0.70 6.67 6.76
C ALA A 27 0.80 6.27 6.81
N ALA A 28 1.08 4.97 6.78
CA ALA A 28 2.45 4.45 6.82
C ALA A 28 3.28 4.84 5.58
N MET A 29 2.66 4.87 4.38
CA MET A 29 3.29 5.38 3.17
C MET A 29 3.57 6.89 3.25
N GLY A 30 2.67 7.66 3.87
CA GLY A 30 2.87 9.08 4.13
C GLY A 30 4.05 9.35 5.07
N GLU A 31 4.24 8.52 6.09
CA GLU A 31 5.40 8.58 6.99
C GLU A 31 6.70 8.23 6.26
N ALA A 32 6.72 7.18 5.43
CA ALA A 32 7.88 6.82 4.62
C ALA A 32 8.29 7.96 3.67
N SER A 33 7.31 8.61 3.02
CA SER A 33 7.56 9.75 2.13
C SER A 33 8.15 10.96 2.89
N ARG A 34 7.63 11.24 4.10
CA ARG A 34 8.17 12.31 4.97
C ARG A 34 9.61 12.02 5.39
N ALA A 35 9.90 10.77 5.78
CA ALA A 35 11.26 10.36 6.14
C ALA A 35 12.24 10.49 4.96
N CYS A 36 11.80 10.16 3.73
CA CYS A 36 12.60 10.40 2.53
C CYS A 36 12.89 11.90 2.30
N GLN A 37 11.87 12.76 2.41
CA GLN A 37 12.02 14.19 2.20
C GLN A 37 12.95 14.83 3.25
N GLU A 38 12.84 14.40 4.51
CA GLU A 38 13.76 14.83 5.56
C GLU A 38 15.20 14.36 5.30
N ALA A 39 15.38 13.14 4.78
CA ALA A 39 16.69 12.63 4.39
C ALA A 39 17.33 13.46 3.29
N GLU A 40 16.55 13.77 2.26
CA GLU A 40 16.98 14.57 1.13
C GLU A 40 17.35 15.99 1.58
N ALA A 41 16.51 16.61 2.42
CA ALA A 41 16.77 17.94 2.98
C ALA A 41 18.04 18.00 3.85
N ARG A 42 18.40 16.89 4.52
CA ARG A 42 19.63 16.76 5.32
C ARG A 42 20.84 16.30 4.50
N GLY A 43 20.67 15.97 3.22
CA GLY A 43 21.72 15.42 2.37
C GLY A 43 22.20 14.03 2.81
N GLU A 44 21.37 13.30 3.57
CA GLU A 44 21.71 11.97 4.05
C GLU A 44 21.72 10.97 2.89
N ARG A 45 22.79 10.16 2.82
CA ARG A 45 22.89 9.06 1.86
C ARG A 45 22.56 7.74 2.54
N VAL A 46 21.72 6.94 1.89
CA VAL A 46 21.38 5.58 2.33
C VAL A 46 22.54 4.64 1.98
N ALA A 47 22.98 3.86 2.96
CA ALA A 47 24.01 2.84 2.73
C ALA A 47 23.50 1.74 1.77
N PRO A 48 24.36 1.13 0.93
CA PRO A 48 23.93 0.11 -0.04
C PRO A 48 23.16 -1.07 0.57
N ALA A 49 23.55 -1.52 1.78
CA ALA A 49 22.87 -2.61 2.48
C ALA A 49 21.43 -2.22 2.88
N ALA A 50 21.25 -1.03 3.44
CA ALA A 50 19.93 -0.50 3.79
C ALA A 50 19.06 -0.29 2.53
N LEU A 51 19.66 0.12 1.41
CA LEU A 51 18.93 0.30 0.16
C LEU A 51 18.34 -1.03 -0.36
N ALA A 52 19.07 -2.15 -0.19
CA ALA A 52 18.58 -3.47 -0.58
C ALA A 52 17.35 -3.88 0.25
N GLU A 53 17.38 -3.66 1.57
CA GLU A 53 16.25 -3.93 2.46
C GLU A 53 15.02 -3.09 2.11
N LEU A 54 15.21 -1.79 1.88
CA LEU A 54 14.14 -0.88 1.47
C LEU A 54 13.53 -1.27 0.12
N THR A 55 14.36 -1.73 -0.82
CA THR A 55 13.89 -2.20 -2.13
C THR A 55 13.03 -3.45 -2.00
N ALA A 56 13.42 -4.40 -1.14
CA ALA A 56 12.63 -5.60 -0.87
C ALA A 56 11.28 -5.26 -0.22
N LEU A 57 11.27 -4.36 0.77
CA LEU A 57 10.05 -3.88 1.42
C LEU A 57 9.13 -3.14 0.45
N HIS A 58 9.68 -2.31 -0.44
CA HIS A 58 8.92 -1.63 -1.47
C HIS A 58 8.27 -2.62 -2.45
N ALA A 59 9.02 -3.65 -2.88
CA ALA A 59 8.50 -4.70 -3.75
C ALA A 59 7.34 -5.47 -3.10
N ARG A 60 7.44 -5.76 -1.80
CA ARG A 60 6.36 -6.39 -1.03
C ARG A 60 5.11 -5.49 -0.96
N CYS A 61 5.29 -4.20 -0.67
CA CYS A 61 4.17 -3.24 -0.70
C CYS A 61 3.50 -3.19 -2.08
N GLY A 62 4.27 -3.19 -3.16
CA GLY A 62 3.75 -3.21 -4.54
C GLY A 62 2.91 -4.46 -4.84
N GLN A 63 3.37 -5.64 -4.40
CA GLN A 63 2.61 -6.89 -4.53
C GLN A 63 1.31 -6.87 -3.73
N SER A 64 1.35 -6.40 -2.48
CA SER A 64 0.15 -6.32 -1.63
C SER A 64 -0.86 -5.29 -2.16
N ALA A 65 -0.40 -4.15 -2.68
CA ALA A 65 -1.25 -3.16 -3.33
C ALA A 65 -1.92 -3.71 -4.61
N ALA A 66 -1.18 -4.46 -5.43
CA ALA A 66 -1.74 -5.11 -6.61
C ALA A 66 -2.83 -6.13 -6.25
N ARG A 67 -2.60 -6.94 -5.20
CA ARG A 67 -3.61 -7.87 -4.68
C ARG A 67 -4.84 -7.15 -4.16
N ALA A 68 -4.66 -6.12 -3.34
CA ALA A 68 -5.77 -5.33 -2.79
C ALA A 68 -6.61 -4.69 -3.90
N ARG A 69 -5.95 -4.18 -4.96
CA ARG A 69 -6.64 -3.64 -6.14
C ARG A 69 -7.44 -4.70 -6.88
N ALA A 70 -6.86 -5.87 -7.15
CA ALA A 70 -7.57 -6.97 -7.82
C ALA A 70 -8.81 -7.42 -7.01
N THR A 71 -8.67 -7.54 -5.69
CA THR A 71 -9.80 -7.84 -4.79
C THR A 71 -10.90 -6.78 -4.88
N LEU A 72 -10.52 -5.49 -4.91
CA LEU A 72 -11.47 -4.39 -5.02
C LEU A 72 -12.19 -4.38 -6.38
N GLU A 73 -11.46 -4.60 -7.48
CA GLU A 73 -12.02 -4.72 -8.83
C GLU A 73 -13.03 -5.86 -8.89
N GLN A 74 -12.69 -7.03 -8.36
CA GLN A 74 -13.58 -8.19 -8.30
C GLN A 74 -14.82 -7.94 -7.44
N ALA A 75 -14.67 -7.27 -6.30
CA ALA A 75 -15.79 -6.87 -5.45
C ALA A 75 -16.74 -5.89 -6.17
N LEU A 76 -16.19 -4.91 -6.88
CA LEU A 76 -16.98 -3.94 -7.66
C LEU A 76 -17.74 -4.62 -8.82
N GLU A 77 -17.10 -5.55 -9.52
CA GLU A 77 -17.74 -6.35 -10.57
C GLU A 77 -18.93 -7.16 -10.02
N SER A 78 -18.72 -7.84 -8.89
CA SER A 78 -19.77 -8.62 -8.22
C SER A 78 -20.94 -7.74 -7.75
N ALA A 79 -20.65 -6.57 -7.17
CA ALA A 79 -21.66 -5.62 -6.72
C ALA A 79 -22.44 -5.03 -7.90
N GLY A 80 -21.76 -4.71 -9.00
CA GLY A 80 -22.38 -4.29 -10.26
C GLY A 80 -23.28 -5.37 -10.86
N ALA A 81 -22.85 -6.62 -10.84
CA ALA A 81 -23.64 -7.76 -11.30
C ALA A 81 -24.89 -7.99 -10.42
N ALA A 82 -24.74 -7.96 -9.10
CA ALA A 82 -25.84 -8.08 -8.14
C ALA A 82 -26.87 -6.96 -8.35
N ARG A 83 -26.41 -5.71 -8.52
CA ARG A 83 -27.28 -4.57 -8.80
C ARG A 83 -28.03 -4.71 -10.12
N ARG A 84 -27.39 -5.21 -11.18
CA ARG A 84 -28.06 -5.50 -12.47
C ARG A 84 -29.10 -6.61 -12.34
N ALA A 85 -28.79 -7.69 -11.61
CA ALA A 85 -29.72 -8.79 -11.37
C ALA A 85 -30.97 -8.34 -10.60
N VAL A 86 -30.80 -7.52 -9.55
CA VAL A 86 -31.93 -6.93 -8.81
C VAL A 86 -32.77 -6.01 -9.69
N SER A 87 -32.13 -5.20 -10.54
CA SER A 87 -32.84 -4.30 -11.46
C SER A 87 -33.65 -5.07 -12.51
N ALA A 88 -33.12 -6.19 -13.00
CA ALA A 88 -33.83 -7.07 -13.95
C ALA A 88 -35.05 -7.74 -13.31
N TYR A 89 -34.94 -8.18 -12.05
CA TYR A 89 -36.06 -8.75 -11.29
C TYR A 89 -37.14 -7.73 -10.89
N ARG A 90 -36.78 -6.44 -10.79
CA ARG A 90 -37.72 -5.35 -10.46
C ARG A 90 -38.40 -4.72 -11.67
N ARG A 91 -38.00 -5.06 -12.90
CA ARG A 91 -38.73 -4.63 -14.10
C ARG A 91 -39.91 -5.60 -14.33
N PRO A 92 -41.17 -5.11 -14.34
CA PRO A 92 -42.35 -5.93 -14.61
C PRO A 92 -42.36 -6.47 -16.05
#